data_AF-A0A6L9QBS7-F1
#
_entry.id   AF-A0A6L9QBS7-F1
#
_cell.length_a   1.000
_cell.length_b   1.000
_cell.length_c   1.000
_cell.angle_alpha   90.00
_cell.angle_beta   90.00
_cell.angle_gamma   90.00
#
_symmetry.space_group_name_H-M   'P 1'
#
loop_
_entity.id
_entity.type
_entity.pdbx_description
1 polymer ?
#
loop_
_entity_poly.entity_id
_entity_poly.type
_entity_poly.pdbx_seq_one_letter_code
_entity_poly.pdbx_strand_id
1 'polypeptide(L)' 'TARAAVRAMRERGPSRLVLAVPVGAAETVRALEAEVDDAVVPAAPWEFRAVGQWYRDFDQLTDEDVTAWLERAGRAPGA' A
#
# COMPACT_ATOMS: atom_id res chain seq x y z
N THR A 1 -0.94 7.89 6.45
CA THR A 1 -0.03 7.12 5.57
C THR A 1 0.06 5.67 6.04
N ALA A 2 0.74 4.76 5.34
CA ALA A 2 0.66 3.29 5.53
C ALA A 2 0.67 2.80 6.99
N ARG A 3 1.59 3.32 7.83
CA ARG A 3 1.65 2.96 9.26
C ARG A 3 0.36 3.29 10.02
N ALA A 4 -0.25 4.45 9.74
CA ALA A 4 -1.51 4.85 10.36
C ALA A 4 -2.66 3.93 9.92
N ALA A 5 -2.67 3.52 8.64
CA ALA A 5 -3.65 2.57 8.14
C ALA A 5 -3.49 1.18 8.78
N VAL A 6 -2.24 0.68 8.91
CA VAL A 6 -1.93 -0.57 9.61
C VAL A 6 -2.45 -0.53 11.06
N ARG A 7 -2.18 0.55 11.80
CA ARG A 7 -2.65 0.69 13.19
C ARG A 7 -4.17 0.78 13.29
N ALA A 8 -4.80 1.58 12.44
CA ALA A 8 -6.26 1.69 12.39
C ALA A 8 -6.92 0.33 12.04
N MET A 9 -6.27 -0.49 11.20
CA MET A 9 -6.76 -1.84 10.92
C MET A 9 -6.50 -2.80 12.08
N ARG A 10 -5.35 -2.73 12.76
CA ARG A 10 -5.08 -3.54 13.96
C ARG A 10 -6.13 -3.33 15.04
N GLU A 11 -6.55 -2.08 15.28
CA GLU A 11 -7.61 -1.74 16.24
C GLU A 11 -8.97 -2.37 15.89
N ARG A 12 -9.21 -2.68 14.62
CA ARG A 12 -10.44 -3.34 14.16
C ARG A 12 -10.40 -4.87 14.28
N GLY A 13 -9.26 -5.45 14.67
CA GLY A 13 -9.11 -6.88 14.95
C GLY A 13 -9.38 -7.82 13.76
N PRO A 14 -8.77 -7.62 12.58
CA PRO A 14 -8.87 -8.58 11.49
C PRO A 14 -8.25 -9.93 11.88
N SER A 15 -8.75 -11.02 11.30
CA SER A 15 -8.17 -12.36 11.49
C SER A 15 -6.75 -12.48 10.92
N ARG A 16 -6.41 -11.65 9.92
CA ARG A 16 -5.07 -11.51 9.34
C ARG A 16 -4.92 -10.13 8.71
N LEU A 17 -3.78 -9.48 8.92
CA LEU A 17 -3.42 -8.19 8.33
C LEU A 17 -2.16 -8.34 7.48
N VAL A 18 -2.28 -8.07 6.17
CA VAL A 18 -1.18 -8.16 5.20
C VAL A 18 -0.88 -6.79 4.62
N LEU A 19 0.38 -6.36 4.64
CA LEU A 19 0.82 -5.18 3.89
C LEU A 19 1.32 -5.62 2.51
N ALA A 20 0.69 -5.15 1.45
CA ALA A 20 1.15 -5.38 0.08
C ALA A 20 1.52 -4.04 -0.57
N VAL A 21 2.79 -3.88 -0.91
CA VAL A 21 3.29 -2.71 -1.66
C VAL A 21 4.31 -3.15 -2.71
N PRO A 22 4.30 -2.57 -3.91
CA PRO A 22 5.17 -3.00 -5.00
C PRO A 22 6.65 -2.69 -4.75
N VAL A 23 6.93 -1.54 -4.11
CA VAL A 23 8.29 -1.11 -3.77
C VAL A 23 8.28 -0.26 -2.50
N GLY A 24 9.38 -0.32 -1.73
CA GLY A 24 9.59 0.59 -0.60
C GLY A 24 11.04 0.64 -0.13
N ALA A 25 11.39 1.66 0.65
CA ALA A 25 12.70 1.71 1.30
C ALA A 25 12.84 0.53 2.28
N ALA A 26 13.96 -0.18 2.22
CA ALA A 26 14.18 -1.42 2.99
C ALA A 26 13.94 -1.24 4.50
N GLU A 27 14.40 -0.12 5.08
CA GLU A 27 14.18 0.20 6.50
C GLU A 27 12.70 0.43 6.83
N THR A 28 11.96 1.09 5.95
CA THR A 28 10.53 1.33 6.13
C THR A 28 9.72 0.04 6.02
N VAL A 29 10.08 -0.82 5.06
CA VAL A 29 9.45 -2.14 4.88
C VAL A 29 9.65 -2.99 6.13
N ARG A 30 10.89 -3.14 6.60
CA ARG A 30 11.20 -3.89 7.84
C ARG A 30 10.46 -3.36 9.07
N ALA A 31 10.35 -2.03 9.19
CA ALA A 31 9.66 -1.42 10.31
C ALA A 31 8.14 -1.66 10.28
N LEU A 32 7.54 -1.77 9.09
CA LEU A 32 6.12 -2.06 8.92
C LEU A 32 5.81 -3.56 8.98
N GLU A 33 6.73 -4.42 8.51
CA GLU A 33 6.68 -5.88 8.66
C GLU A 33 6.46 -6.29 10.12
N ALA A 34 7.12 -5.60 11.06
CA ALA A 34 6.94 -5.84 12.49
C ALA A 34 5.54 -5.47 13.04
N GLU A 35 4.73 -4.70 12.29
CA GLU A 35 3.38 -4.26 12.71
C GLU A 35 2.25 -5.07 12.03
N VAL A 36 2.55 -5.94 11.08
CA VAL A 36 1.59 -6.75 10.30
C VAL A 36 1.85 -8.25 10.46
N ASP A 37 0.92 -9.10 10.02
CA ASP A 37 1.11 -10.56 10.09
C ASP A 37 1.93 -11.08 8.91
N ASP A 38 1.94 -10.34 7.80
CA ASP A 38 2.71 -10.65 6.60
C ASP A 38 2.94 -9.39 5.77
N ALA A 39 4.04 -9.34 5.03
CA ALA A 39 4.30 -8.29 4.06
C ALA A 39 4.74 -8.88 2.72
N VAL A 40 4.10 -8.41 1.65
CA VAL A 40 4.42 -8.78 0.28
C VAL A 40 5.04 -7.57 -0.41
N VAL A 41 6.37 -7.58 -0.52
CA VAL A 41 7.15 -6.49 -1.11
C VAL A 41 8.10 -7.03 -2.18
N PRO A 42 7.70 -7.03 -3.48
CA PRO A 42 8.51 -7.55 -4.56
C PRO A 42 9.89 -6.86 -4.70
N ALA A 43 10.00 -5.58 -4.35
CA ALA A 43 11.24 -4.83 -4.43
C ALA A 43 11.49 -3.97 -3.17
N ALA A 44 12.62 -4.21 -2.48
CA ALA A 44 13.13 -3.39 -1.38
C ALA A 44 14.58 -2.94 -1.66
N PRO A 45 14.76 -2.03 -2.64
CA PRO A 45 16.07 -1.65 -3.17
C PRO A 45 16.88 -0.81 -2.16
N TRP A 46 18.20 -0.96 -2.19
CA TRP A 46 19.11 -0.24 -1.30
C TRP A 46 19.24 1.25 -1.65
N GLU A 47 19.21 1.62 -2.95
CA GLU A 47 19.13 3.02 -3.42
C GLU A 47 17.69 3.47 -3.66
N PHE A 48 16.84 3.37 -2.66
CA PHE A 48 15.49 3.91 -2.74
C PHE A 48 15.52 5.44 -2.55
N ARG A 49 15.24 6.22 -3.61
CA ARG A 49 15.14 7.69 -3.51
C ARG A 49 13.69 8.18 -3.53
N ALA A 50 12.92 7.70 -4.49
CA ALA A 50 11.51 8.04 -4.63
C ALA A 50 10.70 6.86 -5.17
N VAL A 51 9.40 6.82 -4.88
CA VAL A 51 8.49 5.80 -5.42
C VAL A 51 8.42 5.89 -6.95
N GLY A 52 8.31 7.10 -7.50
CA GLY A 52 8.12 7.33 -8.93
C GLY A 52 9.24 6.80 -9.83
N GLN A 53 10.47 6.65 -9.32
CA GLN A 53 11.58 6.10 -10.11
C GLN A 53 11.36 4.63 -10.53
N TRP A 54 10.43 3.93 -9.87
CA TRP A 54 10.12 2.51 -10.10
C TRP A 54 8.96 2.29 -11.07
N TYR A 55 8.38 3.37 -11.59
CA TYR A 55 7.27 3.33 -12.52
C TYR A 55 7.68 3.99 -13.83
N ARG A 56 7.35 3.36 -14.96
CA ARG A 56 7.52 3.98 -16.29
C ARG A 56 6.61 5.20 -16.43
N ASP A 57 5.37 5.05 -15.96
CA ASP A 57 4.33 6.06 -15.99
C ASP A 57 3.91 6.32 -14.54
N PHE A 58 4.13 7.56 -14.07
CA PHE A 58 3.87 7.98 -12.70
C PHE A 58 3.14 9.33 -12.67
N ASP A 59 2.13 9.44 -13.53
CA ASP A 59 1.28 10.62 -13.60
C ASP A 59 0.50 10.81 -12.29
N GLN A 60 0.30 12.06 -11.91
CA GLN A 60 -0.47 12.39 -10.73
C GLN A 60 -1.95 12.09 -10.97
N LEU A 61 -2.58 11.39 -10.02
CA LEU A 61 -4.03 11.20 -10.01
C LEU A 61 -4.71 12.42 -9.41
N THR A 62 -5.83 12.84 -10.00
CA THR A 62 -6.71 13.85 -9.40
C THR A 62 -7.71 13.22 -8.43
N ASP A 63 -8.40 14.06 -7.65
CA ASP A 63 -9.48 13.60 -6.77
C ASP A 63 -10.65 12.99 -7.58
N GLU A 64 -10.90 13.48 -8.79
CA GLU A 64 -11.89 12.92 -9.71
C GLU A 64 -11.50 11.51 -10.16
N ASP A 65 -10.23 11.28 -10.50
CA ASP A 65 -9.74 9.96 -10.87
C ASP A 65 -9.96 8.95 -9.73
N VAL A 66 -9.58 9.34 -8.51
CA VAL A 66 -9.71 8.49 -7.31
C VAL A 66 -11.19 8.15 -7.04
N THR A 67 -12.07 9.15 -7.11
CA THR A 67 -13.50 8.95 -6.86
C THR A 67 -14.11 8.01 -7.91
N ALA A 68 -13.75 8.17 -9.18
CA ALA A 68 -14.20 7.28 -10.26
C ALA A 68 -13.77 5.82 -10.03
N TRP A 69 -12.55 5.58 -9.53
CA TRP A 69 -12.10 4.22 -9.19
C TRP A 69 -12.88 3.61 -8.03
N LEU A 70 -13.18 4.39 -6.98
CA LEU A 70 -13.96 3.93 -5.84
C LEU A 70 -15.40 3.58 -6.24
N GLU A 71 -16.05 4.41 -7.05
CA GLU A 71 -17.37 4.12 -7.60
C GLU A 71 -17.40 2.86 -8.47
N ARG A 72 -16.33 2.62 -9.24
CA ARG A 72 -16.20 1.41 -10.05
C ARG A 72 -16.03 0.17 -9.17
N ALA A 73 -15.22 0.26 -8.11
CA ALA A 73 -15.01 -0.82 -7.16
C ALA A 73 -16.30 -1.18 -6.41
N GLY A 74 -17.07 -0.18 -5.98
CA GLY A 74 -18.36 -0.39 -5.30
C GLY A 74 -19.47 -1.00 -6.19
N ARG A 75 -19.31 -0.94 -7.51
CA ARG A 75 -20.24 -1.52 -8.49
C ARG A 75 -19.87 -2.93 -8.93
N ALA A 76 -18.65 -3.40 -8.65
CA ALA A 76 -18.28 -4.77 -8.95
C ALA A 76 -19.15 -5.72 -8.10
N PRO A 77 -19.82 -6.74 -8.69
CA PRO A 77 -20.52 -7.75 -7.92
C PRO A 77 -19.55 -8.38 -6.92
N GLY A 78 -19.97 -8.50 -5.66
CA GLY A 78 -19.14 -8.92 -4.55
C GLY A 78 -18.34 -10.18 -4.84
N ALA A 79 -17.05 -10.12 -4.51
CA ALA A 79 -16.21 -11.30 -4.28
C ALA A 79 -16.74 -12.12 -3.10
#